data_AF-M5BMF8-F1
#
_entry.id   AF-M5BMF8-F1
#
_cell.length_a   1.000
_cell.length_b   1.000
_cell.length_c   1.000
_cell.angle_alpha   90.00
_cell.angle_beta   90.00
_cell.angle_gamma   90.00
#
_symmetry.space_group_name_H-M   'P 1'
#
loop_
_entity.id
_entity.type
_entity.pdbx_description
1 polymer ?
#
loop_
_entity_poly.entity_id
_entity_poly.type
_entity_poly.pdbx_seq_one_letter_code
_entity_poly.pdbx_strand_id
1 'polypeptide(L)'
;MKFSWSPKGLLSAALNPARFKLAGKHIDIPGNELLESYFPEVPLSKGFALEGLANRDSLGYAETYKLGSVDGMRSLFRGTLRYKGFADLMRMFSEVGLLSNKEGDRILLNEWNELVGRAAAKASGETFEMKDTVDVVKSIIGAERAEEHKIIPALKWMGAVPTNPTEVDSSLPPVPKGAVTPFDALATLLSCKLRYEPHERDLVLLSHEVVTAPASAPPSDTFDPATNEVYTSTLAVYGSSSGSAMSKTVGLPLAFATLQVLDNGVRTRGVAGPFGEEIYRPVLEGLDAVGLGMRETRVTGGEGMARSMLRWML
;
A
#
# COMPACT_ATOMS: atom_id res chain seq x y z
N MET A 1 -11.06 -3.26 3.52
CA MET A 1 -9.70 -3.22 4.12
C MET A 1 -9.84 -3.09 5.63
N LYS A 2 -8.94 -3.64 6.45
CA LYS A 2 -8.87 -3.39 7.90
C LYS A 2 -7.46 -3.03 8.35
N PHE A 3 -7.32 -2.36 9.48
CA PHE A 3 -6.04 -1.87 10.02
C PHE A 3 -5.52 -2.78 11.13
N SER A 4 -4.30 -3.28 10.93
CA SER A 4 -3.48 -3.95 11.96
C SER A 4 -2.40 -3.04 12.55
N TRP A 5 -2.33 -1.78 12.09
CA TRP A 5 -1.40 -0.72 12.49
C TRP A 5 -2.00 0.66 12.17
N SER A 6 -1.33 1.76 12.53
CA SER A 6 -1.86 3.13 12.39
C SER A 6 -2.33 3.47 10.96
N PRO A 7 -3.60 3.88 10.74
CA PRO A 7 -4.10 4.30 9.43
C PRO A 7 -3.30 5.43 8.77
N LYS A 8 -2.70 6.31 9.58
CA LYS A 8 -1.98 7.48 9.08
C LYS A 8 -0.88 7.09 8.09
N GLY A 9 -0.05 6.11 8.43
CA GLY A 9 1.05 5.77 7.52
C GLY A 9 0.56 5.14 6.22
N LEU A 10 -0.61 4.50 6.20
CA LEU A 10 -1.22 4.04 4.96
C LEU A 10 -1.74 5.20 4.12
N LEU A 11 -2.47 6.13 4.73
CA LEU A 11 -3.01 7.29 4.02
C LEU A 11 -1.87 8.17 3.49
N SER A 12 -0.79 8.33 4.26
CA SER A 12 0.42 9.04 3.79
C SER A 12 1.13 8.26 2.67
N ALA A 13 1.17 6.92 2.73
CA ALA A 13 1.80 6.12 1.69
C ALA A 13 1.11 6.25 0.34
N ALA A 14 -0.20 6.47 0.33
CA ALA A 14 -1.02 6.68 -0.87
C ALA A 14 -0.71 8.00 -1.61
N LEU A 15 0.04 8.91 -0.99
CA LEU A 15 0.38 10.23 -1.55
C LEU A 15 1.89 10.41 -1.82
N ASN A 16 2.69 9.35 -1.65
CA ASN A 16 4.12 9.45 -1.88
C ASN A 16 4.43 9.37 -3.38
N PRO A 17 5.37 10.16 -3.90
CA PRO A 17 5.85 9.97 -5.27
C PRO A 17 6.53 8.60 -5.41
N ALA A 18 6.54 8.06 -6.61
CA ALA A 18 7.22 6.82 -6.93
C ALA A 18 8.14 6.95 -8.14
N ARG A 19 9.26 6.24 -8.12
CA ARG A 19 10.22 6.17 -9.22
C ARG A 19 10.68 4.73 -9.41
N PHE A 20 10.69 4.24 -10.64
CA PHE A 20 11.11 2.89 -10.96
C PHE A 20 11.45 2.73 -12.44
N LYS A 21 12.00 1.56 -12.78
CA LYS A 21 12.24 1.17 -14.17
C LYS A 21 11.41 -0.07 -14.48
N LEU A 22 10.69 -0.06 -15.60
CA LEU A 22 9.86 -1.19 -16.03
C LEU A 22 10.00 -1.41 -17.53
N ALA A 23 10.41 -2.62 -17.92
CA ALA A 23 10.59 -3.03 -19.31
C ALA A 23 11.39 -2.00 -20.16
N GLY A 24 12.48 -1.47 -19.59
CA GLY A 24 13.39 -0.52 -20.21
C GLY A 24 13.03 0.95 -20.00
N LYS A 25 11.82 1.25 -19.54
CA LYS A 25 11.34 2.64 -19.37
C LYS A 25 11.51 3.10 -17.92
N HIS A 26 12.11 4.28 -17.74
CA HIS A 26 12.07 5.00 -16.47
C HIS A 26 10.70 5.66 -16.31
N ILE A 27 10.11 5.48 -15.13
CA ILE A 27 8.79 5.99 -14.80
C ILE A 27 8.88 6.74 -13.48
N ASP A 28 8.44 8.00 -13.52
CA ASP A 28 8.30 8.89 -12.38
C ASP A 28 6.82 9.21 -12.22
N ILE A 29 6.25 8.89 -11.06
CA ILE A 29 4.86 9.19 -10.72
C ILE A 29 4.86 10.24 -9.61
N PRO A 30 4.35 11.46 -9.86
CA PRO A 30 4.08 12.45 -8.82
C PRO A 30 3.15 11.90 -7.73
N GLY A 31 3.32 12.35 -6.49
CA GLY A 31 2.55 11.82 -5.36
C GLY A 31 1.03 12.00 -5.49
N ASN A 32 0.59 13.08 -6.14
CA ASN A 32 -0.82 13.36 -6.46
C ASN A 32 -1.40 12.48 -7.57
N GLU A 33 -0.56 11.80 -8.35
CA GLU A 33 -0.95 10.94 -9.47
C GLU A 33 -0.84 9.44 -9.13
N LEU A 34 -0.28 9.09 -7.97
CA LEU A 34 -0.05 7.69 -7.58
C LEU A 34 -1.33 6.85 -7.57
N LEU A 35 -2.43 7.43 -7.10
CA LEU A 35 -3.73 6.76 -7.04
C LEU A 35 -4.44 6.69 -8.40
N GLU A 36 -3.93 7.39 -9.42
CA GLU A 36 -4.38 7.30 -10.80
C GLU A 36 -3.53 6.31 -11.61
N SER A 37 -2.24 6.23 -11.28
CA SER A 37 -1.23 5.41 -11.95
C SER A 37 -0.95 4.11 -11.18
N TYR A 38 -1.96 3.24 -11.07
CA TYR A 38 -1.88 1.97 -10.36
C TYR A 38 -1.98 0.75 -11.30
N PHE A 39 -1.56 -0.42 -10.82
CA PHE A 39 -1.68 -1.69 -11.55
C PHE A 39 -3.02 -2.34 -11.17
N PRO A 40 -4.02 -2.39 -12.08
CA PRO A 40 -5.37 -2.87 -11.76
C PRO A 40 -5.42 -4.39 -11.50
N GLU A 41 -4.36 -5.11 -11.88
CA GLU A 41 -4.26 -6.55 -11.65
C GLU A 41 -2.82 -6.97 -11.34
N VAL A 42 -2.66 -7.72 -10.24
CA VAL A 42 -1.39 -8.37 -9.88
C VAL A 42 -1.60 -9.87 -9.68
N PRO A 43 -1.17 -10.73 -10.62
CA PRO A 43 -1.52 -12.15 -10.65
C PRO A 43 -0.63 -13.01 -9.73
N LEU A 44 -0.51 -12.64 -8.45
CA LEU A 44 0.39 -13.35 -7.51
C LEU A 44 -0.14 -14.72 -7.08
N SER A 45 -1.45 -14.87 -6.92
CA SER A 45 -2.05 -16.15 -6.55
C SER A 45 -3.51 -16.24 -6.95
N LYS A 46 -3.94 -17.45 -7.34
CA LYS A 46 -5.32 -17.73 -7.69
C LYS A 46 -6.22 -17.47 -6.48
N GLY A 47 -7.30 -16.72 -6.69
CA GLY A 47 -8.30 -16.43 -5.67
C GLY A 47 -8.17 -15.07 -4.97
N PHE A 48 -7.14 -14.28 -5.26
CA PHE A 48 -7.05 -12.90 -4.76
C PHE A 48 -7.28 -11.88 -5.88
N ALA A 49 -8.24 -10.99 -5.69
CA ALA A 49 -8.44 -9.82 -6.55
C ALA A 49 -7.53 -8.69 -6.08
N LEU A 50 -6.26 -8.72 -6.52
CA LEU A 50 -5.24 -7.74 -6.12
C LEU A 50 -5.02 -6.67 -7.18
N GLU A 51 -4.76 -5.46 -6.70
CA GLU A 51 -4.19 -4.32 -7.42
C GLU A 51 -2.86 -3.93 -6.76
N GLY A 52 -2.03 -3.16 -7.47
CA GLY A 52 -0.70 -2.74 -7.03
C GLY A 52 -0.49 -1.24 -7.11
N LEU A 53 0.14 -0.66 -6.11
CA LEU A 53 0.61 0.73 -6.12
C LEU A 53 2.13 0.75 -6.12
N ALA A 54 2.75 1.59 -6.94
CA ALA A 54 4.19 1.80 -6.89
C ALA A 54 4.62 2.36 -5.52
N ASN A 55 5.80 1.96 -5.02
CA ASN A 55 6.23 2.30 -3.67
C ASN A 55 7.56 3.06 -3.65
N ARG A 56 7.48 4.39 -3.51
CA ARG A 56 8.62 5.30 -3.38
C ARG A 56 9.63 5.09 -4.52
N ASP A 57 10.90 5.38 -4.27
CA ASP A 57 11.99 5.13 -5.21
C ASP A 57 12.45 3.67 -5.12
N SER A 58 12.33 2.95 -6.24
CA SER A 58 12.84 1.59 -6.41
C SER A 58 14.28 1.58 -6.93
N LEU A 59 14.77 2.65 -7.55
CA LEU A 59 16.04 2.66 -8.27
C LEU A 59 17.25 2.56 -7.33
N GLY A 60 17.16 3.15 -6.14
CA GLY A 60 18.21 3.05 -5.10
C GLY A 60 18.49 1.61 -4.64
N TYR A 61 17.58 0.67 -4.90
CA TYR A 61 17.81 -0.74 -4.60
C TYR A 61 18.84 -1.41 -5.52
N ALA A 62 19.16 -0.82 -6.68
CA ALA A 62 20.22 -1.29 -7.56
C ALA A 62 21.58 -1.37 -6.83
N GLU A 63 21.95 -0.28 -6.16
CA GLU A 63 23.16 -0.19 -5.36
C GLU A 63 23.04 -1.04 -4.09
N THR A 64 21.92 -0.91 -3.38
CA THR A 64 21.65 -1.63 -2.11
C THR A 64 21.80 -3.14 -2.26
N TYR A 65 21.29 -3.70 -3.36
CA TYR A 65 21.34 -5.13 -3.66
C TYR A 65 22.47 -5.53 -4.60
N LYS A 66 23.37 -4.60 -4.95
CA LYS A 66 24.53 -4.84 -5.82
C LYS A 66 24.15 -5.47 -7.17
N LEU A 67 23.07 -4.99 -7.77
CA LEU A 67 22.50 -5.53 -9.02
C LEU A 67 23.16 -4.95 -10.29
N GLY A 68 24.11 -4.02 -10.15
CA GLY A 68 24.70 -3.28 -11.26
C GLY A 68 23.99 -1.94 -11.52
N SER A 69 24.25 -1.33 -12.68
CA SER A 69 23.65 -0.04 -13.04
C SER A 69 22.17 -0.18 -13.39
N VAL A 70 21.36 0.81 -12.99
CA VAL A 70 19.93 0.90 -13.37
C VAL A 70 19.76 0.84 -14.89
N ASP A 71 20.65 1.47 -15.65
CA ASP A 71 20.63 1.46 -17.11
C ASP A 71 20.82 0.07 -17.70
N GLY A 72 21.66 -0.76 -17.08
CA GLY A 72 21.87 -2.15 -17.48
C GLY A 72 20.73 -3.11 -17.10
N MET A 73 19.80 -2.69 -16.25
CA MET A 73 18.63 -3.48 -15.87
C MET A 73 17.43 -3.18 -16.75
N ARG A 74 16.65 -4.21 -17.10
CA ARG A 74 15.37 -4.03 -17.80
C ARG A 74 14.28 -3.50 -16.87
N SER A 75 14.22 -3.99 -15.64
CA SER A 75 13.18 -3.63 -14.67
C SER A 75 13.75 -3.63 -13.26
N LEU A 76 13.35 -2.66 -12.46
CA LEU A 76 13.58 -2.59 -11.02
C LEU A 76 12.39 -1.87 -10.40
N PHE A 77 11.50 -2.64 -9.77
CA PHE A 77 10.21 -2.17 -9.29
C PHE A 77 9.90 -2.74 -7.90
N ARG A 78 9.39 -1.89 -7.03
CA ARG A 78 8.77 -2.26 -5.76
C ARG A 78 7.39 -1.63 -5.67
N GLY A 79 6.44 -2.41 -5.19
CA GLY A 79 5.06 -1.98 -5.03
C GLY A 79 4.45 -2.45 -3.73
N THR A 80 3.22 -2.01 -3.51
CA THR A 80 2.36 -2.38 -2.39
C THR A 80 1.08 -2.99 -2.94
N LEU A 81 0.66 -4.13 -2.39
CA LEU A 81 -0.55 -4.82 -2.80
C LEU A 81 -1.78 -4.31 -2.03
N ARG A 82 -2.90 -4.20 -2.74
CA ARG A 82 -4.22 -3.90 -2.18
C ARG A 82 -5.27 -4.78 -2.83
N TYR A 83 -6.44 -4.89 -2.22
CA TYR A 83 -7.59 -5.48 -2.89
C TYR A 83 -8.19 -4.50 -3.89
N LYS A 84 -8.70 -5.01 -5.02
CA LYS A 84 -9.29 -4.22 -6.10
C LYS A 84 -10.32 -3.19 -5.56
N GLY A 85 -10.24 -1.97 -6.07
CA GLY A 85 -11.11 -0.83 -5.72
C GLY A 85 -10.55 0.06 -4.61
N PHE A 86 -9.37 -0.23 -4.06
CA PHE A 86 -8.76 0.62 -3.04
C PHE A 86 -8.23 1.93 -3.64
N ALA A 87 -7.54 1.87 -4.78
CA ALA A 87 -6.94 3.02 -5.43
C ALA A 87 -8.01 4.05 -5.83
N ASP A 88 -9.09 3.61 -6.50
CA ASP A 88 -10.18 4.50 -6.89
C ASP A 88 -10.89 5.11 -5.67
N LEU A 89 -11.12 4.32 -4.62
CA LEU A 89 -11.74 4.83 -3.39
C LEU A 89 -10.87 5.90 -2.71
N MET A 90 -9.57 5.66 -2.61
CA MET A 90 -8.62 6.63 -2.04
C MET A 90 -8.47 7.86 -2.93
N ARG A 91 -8.50 7.70 -4.26
CA ARG A 91 -8.47 8.80 -5.22
C ARG A 91 -9.69 9.71 -5.00
N MET A 92 -10.89 9.13 -4.93
CA MET A 92 -12.10 9.88 -4.65
C MET A 92 -12.05 10.58 -3.29
N PHE A 93 -11.48 9.94 -2.25
CA PHE A 93 -11.23 10.61 -0.96
C PHE A 93 -10.28 11.80 -1.09
N SER A 94 -9.24 11.70 -1.94
CA SER A 94 -8.34 12.81 -2.24
C SER A 94 -9.06 13.94 -2.95
N GLU A 95 -9.88 13.63 -3.96
CA GLU A 95 -10.64 14.61 -4.76
C GLU A 95 -11.61 15.42 -3.89
N VAL A 96 -12.27 14.79 -2.90
CA VAL A 96 -13.15 15.50 -1.94
C VAL A 96 -12.41 16.15 -0.78
N GLY A 97 -11.06 16.13 -0.77
CA GLY A 97 -10.24 16.81 0.24
C GLY A 97 -10.00 16.04 1.54
N LEU A 98 -10.49 14.81 1.69
CA LEU A 98 -10.34 14.02 2.92
C LEU A 98 -8.89 13.62 3.21
N LEU A 99 -8.03 13.58 2.19
CA LEU A 99 -6.60 13.28 2.35
C LEU A 99 -5.74 14.54 2.56
N SER A 100 -6.34 15.73 2.69
CA SER A 100 -5.55 16.94 2.95
C SER A 100 -5.03 16.96 4.39
N ASN A 101 -3.71 17.16 4.51
CA ASN A 101 -3.02 17.34 5.78
C ASN A 101 -2.39 18.74 5.93
N LYS A 102 -2.90 19.74 5.18
CA LYS A 102 -2.41 21.12 5.25
C LYS A 102 -2.99 21.83 6.47
N GLU A 103 -2.19 22.63 7.15
CA GLU A 103 -2.62 23.39 8.34
C GLU A 103 -3.78 24.36 8.04
N GLY A 104 -3.82 24.94 6.83
CA GLY A 104 -4.91 25.83 6.39
C GLY A 104 -6.26 25.12 6.16
N ASP A 105 -6.23 23.80 6.01
CA ASP A 105 -7.42 23.00 5.68
C ASP A 105 -8.09 22.44 6.95
N ARG A 106 -7.63 22.84 8.14
CA ARG A 106 -8.21 22.37 9.40
C ARG A 106 -9.69 22.71 9.51
N ILE A 107 -10.44 21.75 10.03
CA ILE A 107 -11.89 21.79 10.21
C ILE A 107 -12.25 21.55 11.68
N LEU A 108 -13.32 22.19 12.13
CA LEU A 108 -13.98 21.89 13.40
C LEU A 108 -15.12 20.92 13.13
N LEU A 109 -15.24 19.87 13.95
CA LEU A 109 -16.28 18.85 13.83
C LEU A 109 -17.13 18.87 15.10
N ASN A 110 -18.45 19.04 14.95
CA ASN A 110 -19.39 18.76 16.04
C ASN A 110 -19.81 17.29 16.03
N GLU A 111 -19.99 16.73 14.83
CA GLU A 111 -20.38 15.36 14.58
C GLU A 111 -19.57 14.80 13.40
N TRP A 112 -19.43 13.47 13.33
CA TRP A 112 -18.70 12.81 12.24
C TRP A 112 -19.37 12.98 10.88
N ASN A 113 -20.70 13.11 10.84
CA ASN A 113 -21.47 13.31 9.61
C ASN A 113 -21.12 14.62 8.87
N GLU A 114 -20.42 15.55 9.53
CA GLU A 114 -19.95 16.80 8.95
C GLU A 114 -18.58 16.65 8.24
N LEU A 115 -17.87 15.54 8.46
CA LEU A 115 -16.47 15.37 8.03
C LEU A 115 -16.29 15.60 6.53
N VAL A 116 -17.08 14.89 5.70
CA VAL A 116 -16.95 14.97 4.24
C VAL A 116 -17.36 16.35 3.74
N GLY A 117 -18.48 16.88 4.22
CA GLY A 117 -18.97 18.19 3.80
C GLY A 117 -17.97 19.30 4.10
N ARG A 118 -17.40 19.31 5.30
CA ARG A 118 -16.39 20.31 5.68
C ARG A 118 -15.07 20.14 4.95
N ALA A 119 -14.64 18.90 4.69
CA ALA A 119 -13.44 18.64 3.88
C ALA A 119 -13.64 19.11 2.43
N ALA A 120 -14.78 18.79 1.83
CA ALA A 120 -15.12 19.20 0.46
C ALA A 120 -15.22 20.72 0.34
N ALA A 121 -15.89 21.40 1.28
CA ALA A 121 -15.95 22.86 1.32
C ALA A 121 -14.56 23.52 1.40
N LYS A 122 -13.63 22.92 2.17
CA LYS A 122 -12.24 23.39 2.23
C LYS A 122 -11.49 23.17 0.92
N ALA A 123 -11.68 22.02 0.28
CA ALA A 123 -11.01 21.67 -0.97
C ALA A 123 -11.50 22.49 -2.17
N SER A 124 -12.81 22.74 -2.27
CA SER A 124 -13.41 23.54 -3.35
C SER A 124 -13.33 25.04 -3.10
N GLY A 125 -13.21 25.48 -1.84
CA GLY A 125 -13.34 26.88 -1.45
C GLY A 125 -14.79 27.39 -1.46
N GLU A 126 -15.76 26.49 -1.61
CA GLU A 126 -17.19 26.82 -1.68
C GLU A 126 -17.88 26.66 -0.32
N THR A 127 -19.01 27.35 -0.15
CA THR A 127 -19.87 27.21 1.03
C THR A 127 -21.21 26.61 0.61
N PHE A 128 -21.65 25.56 1.30
CA PHE A 128 -22.93 24.89 1.06
C PHE A 128 -23.52 24.36 2.36
N GLU A 129 -24.81 24.04 2.35
CA GLU A 129 -25.46 23.44 3.52
C GLU A 129 -25.06 21.98 3.67
N MET A 130 -24.80 21.52 4.90
CA MET A 130 -24.33 20.14 5.12
C MET A 130 -25.28 19.08 4.54
N LYS A 131 -26.59 19.35 4.48
CA LYS A 131 -27.59 18.46 3.88
C LYS A 131 -27.31 18.14 2.40
N ASP A 132 -26.63 19.05 1.70
CA ASP A 132 -26.30 18.95 0.27
C ASP A 132 -24.96 18.23 0.02
N THR A 133 -24.28 17.74 1.07
CA THR A 133 -22.94 17.12 0.98
C THR A 133 -22.88 15.99 -0.06
N VAL A 134 -23.92 15.16 -0.15
CA VAL A 134 -23.94 14.04 -1.10
C VAL A 134 -23.94 14.53 -2.54
N ASP A 135 -24.67 15.60 -2.85
CA ASP A 135 -24.74 16.15 -4.19
C ASP A 135 -23.44 16.87 -4.56
N VAL A 136 -22.82 17.56 -3.60
CA VAL A 136 -21.48 18.14 -3.78
C VAL A 136 -20.43 17.06 -4.08
N VAL A 137 -20.42 15.96 -3.32
CA VAL A 137 -19.51 14.83 -3.55
C VAL A 137 -19.70 14.26 -4.97
N LYS A 138 -20.94 14.07 -5.41
CA LYS A 138 -21.23 13.61 -6.78
C LYS A 138 -20.78 14.62 -7.84
N SER A 139 -20.91 15.91 -7.57
CA SER A 139 -20.44 16.96 -8.47
C SER A 139 -18.92 16.99 -8.60
N ILE A 140 -18.18 16.76 -7.51
CA ILE A 140 -16.71 16.72 -7.50
C ILE A 140 -16.18 15.48 -8.22
N ILE A 141 -16.73 14.30 -7.89
CA ILE A 141 -16.22 13.01 -8.38
C ILE A 141 -16.73 12.67 -9.79
N GLY A 142 -17.95 13.15 -10.11
CA GLY A 142 -18.75 12.69 -11.24
C GLY A 142 -19.74 11.60 -10.82
N ALA A 143 -21.01 11.76 -11.23
CA ALA A 143 -22.11 10.88 -10.81
C ALA A 143 -21.92 9.41 -11.23
N GLU A 144 -21.36 9.17 -12.42
CA GLU A 144 -21.09 7.83 -12.94
C GLU A 144 -20.04 7.10 -12.10
N ARG A 145 -18.87 7.73 -11.87
CA ARG A 145 -17.81 7.19 -11.01
C ARG A 145 -18.29 6.96 -9.58
N ALA A 146 -19.09 7.89 -9.05
CA ALA A 146 -19.63 7.79 -7.71
C ALA A 146 -20.53 6.55 -7.54
N GLU A 147 -21.31 6.21 -8.57
CA GLU A 147 -22.15 5.01 -8.59
C GLU A 147 -21.32 3.74 -8.82
N GLU A 148 -20.45 3.74 -9.82
CA GLU A 148 -19.58 2.60 -10.17
C GLU A 148 -18.77 2.11 -8.97
N HIS A 149 -18.11 3.02 -8.27
CA HIS A 149 -17.24 2.71 -7.14
C HIS A 149 -17.95 2.78 -5.78
N LYS A 150 -19.27 3.02 -5.76
CA LYS A 150 -20.12 3.04 -4.55
C LYS A 150 -19.59 3.94 -3.43
N ILE A 151 -19.07 5.11 -3.78
CA ILE A 151 -18.50 6.07 -2.81
C ILE A 151 -19.56 6.55 -1.80
N ILE A 152 -20.76 6.87 -2.26
CA ILE A 152 -21.82 7.40 -1.38
C ILE A 152 -22.24 6.37 -0.32
N PRO A 153 -22.52 5.09 -0.67
CA PRO A 153 -22.69 4.04 0.32
C PRO A 153 -21.52 3.91 1.31
N ALA A 154 -20.27 3.99 0.84
CA ALA A 154 -19.09 3.90 1.71
C ALA A 154 -19.02 5.05 2.72
N LEU A 155 -19.26 6.29 2.27
CA LEU A 155 -19.28 7.48 3.12
C LEU A 155 -20.42 7.46 4.14
N LYS A 156 -21.60 6.94 3.74
CA LYS A 156 -22.73 6.71 4.66
C LYS A 156 -22.40 5.64 5.70
N TRP A 157 -21.82 4.52 5.29
CA TRP A 157 -21.38 3.47 6.21
C TRP A 157 -20.33 3.96 7.23
N MET A 158 -19.44 4.87 6.80
CA MET A 158 -18.49 5.54 7.69
C MET A 158 -19.17 6.46 8.71
N GLY A 159 -20.42 6.87 8.48
CA GLY A 159 -21.10 7.91 9.26
C GLY A 159 -20.51 9.29 9.02
N ALA A 160 -19.88 9.51 7.85
CA ALA A 160 -19.09 10.72 7.54
C ALA A 160 -19.85 11.76 6.71
N VAL A 161 -21.10 11.46 6.35
CA VAL A 161 -22.05 12.34 5.65
C VAL A 161 -23.39 12.35 6.38
N PRO A 162 -24.24 13.39 6.23
CA PRO A 162 -25.55 13.40 6.87
C PRO A 162 -26.43 12.25 6.39
N THR A 163 -27.02 11.55 7.36
CA THR A 163 -28.02 10.50 7.19
C THR A 163 -29.27 10.87 7.99
N ASN A 164 -30.34 10.08 7.90
CA ASN A 164 -31.57 10.39 8.62
C ASN A 164 -31.31 10.46 10.15
N PRO A 165 -31.93 11.40 10.89
CA PRO A 165 -31.58 11.77 12.28
C PRO A 165 -31.66 10.65 13.34
N THR A 166 -32.21 9.48 13.00
CA THR A 166 -32.45 8.39 13.94
C THR A 166 -31.26 7.45 14.13
N GLU A 167 -30.18 7.60 13.35
CA GLU A 167 -29.03 6.69 13.37
C GLU A 167 -27.77 7.39 13.90
N VAL A 168 -27.75 7.68 15.21
CA VAL A 168 -26.48 8.04 15.89
C VAL A 168 -25.71 6.75 16.15
N ASP A 169 -24.66 6.51 15.38
CA ASP A 169 -23.77 5.36 15.57
C ASP A 169 -22.90 5.56 16.82
N SER A 170 -23.39 5.03 17.94
CA SER A 170 -22.69 5.06 19.24
C SER A 170 -21.34 4.30 19.26
N SER A 171 -21.00 3.57 18.19
CA SER A 171 -19.70 2.88 18.08
C SER A 171 -18.57 3.79 17.57
N LEU A 172 -18.90 5.01 17.13
CA LEU A 172 -17.92 5.98 16.64
C LEU A 172 -17.06 6.55 17.78
N PRO A 173 -15.78 6.88 17.52
CA PRO A 173 -14.96 7.56 18.51
C PRO A 173 -15.50 8.97 18.81
N PRO A 174 -15.14 9.59 19.95
CA PRO A 174 -15.40 11.01 20.16
C PRO A 174 -14.80 11.85 19.02
N VAL A 175 -15.53 12.89 18.59
CA VAL A 175 -14.97 13.85 17.64
C VAL A 175 -13.75 14.57 18.24
N PRO A 176 -12.74 14.94 17.44
CA PRO A 176 -11.56 15.63 17.93
C PRO A 176 -11.90 16.95 18.64
N LYS A 177 -11.19 17.24 19.74
CA LYS A 177 -11.32 18.53 20.44
C LYS A 177 -10.54 19.60 19.67
N GLY A 178 -11.25 20.58 19.12
CA GLY A 178 -10.66 21.68 18.36
C GLY A 178 -10.42 21.32 16.88
N ALA A 179 -9.82 22.25 16.15
CA ALA A 179 -9.68 22.10 14.71
C ALA A 179 -8.62 21.05 14.36
N VAL A 180 -8.89 20.16 13.40
CA VAL A 180 -7.97 19.11 12.93
C VAL A 180 -7.94 19.04 11.41
N THR A 181 -6.89 18.49 10.81
CA THR A 181 -6.87 18.28 9.36
C THR A 181 -7.89 17.20 8.97
N PRO A 182 -8.51 17.29 7.78
CA PRO A 182 -9.36 16.23 7.25
C PRO A 182 -8.68 14.86 7.26
N PHE A 183 -7.38 14.83 6.94
CA PHE A 183 -6.54 13.63 6.99
C PHE A 183 -6.52 13.00 8.39
N ASP A 184 -6.28 13.78 9.44
CA ASP A 184 -6.20 13.28 10.81
C ASP A 184 -7.57 12.85 11.35
N ALA A 185 -8.62 13.59 10.99
CA ALA A 185 -10.00 13.22 11.31
C ALA A 185 -10.38 11.89 10.64
N LEU A 186 -10.10 11.73 9.34
CA LEU A 186 -10.33 10.49 8.61
C LEU A 186 -9.53 9.33 9.22
N ALA A 187 -8.25 9.52 9.51
CA ALA A 187 -7.42 8.48 10.12
C ALA A 187 -8.00 8.00 11.46
N THR A 188 -8.50 8.91 12.28
CA THR A 188 -9.14 8.61 13.56
C THR A 188 -10.41 7.79 13.35
N LEU A 189 -11.31 8.25 12.48
CA LEU A 189 -12.56 7.56 12.16
C LEU A 189 -12.32 6.14 11.64
N LEU A 190 -11.41 6.02 10.66
CA LEU A 190 -11.05 4.74 10.05
C LEU A 190 -10.39 3.77 11.03
N SER A 191 -9.63 4.26 12.01
CA SER A 191 -9.00 3.41 13.03
C SER A 191 -10.04 2.65 13.88
N CYS A 192 -11.21 3.24 14.10
CA CYS A 192 -12.31 2.60 14.82
C CYS A 192 -13.14 1.72 13.89
N LYS A 193 -13.58 2.25 12.75
CA LYS A 193 -14.50 1.57 11.82
C LYS A 193 -13.89 0.35 11.14
N LEU A 194 -12.59 0.38 10.84
CA LEU A 194 -11.89 -0.65 10.08
C LEU A 194 -10.91 -1.44 10.96
N ARG A 195 -11.18 -1.57 12.27
CA ARG A 195 -10.42 -2.48 13.14
C ARG A 195 -10.79 -3.94 12.90
N TYR A 196 -9.85 -4.83 13.19
CA TYR A 196 -10.14 -6.26 13.27
C TYR A 196 -11.01 -6.58 14.49
N GLU A 197 -12.03 -7.41 14.27
CA GLU A 197 -12.87 -7.99 15.32
C GLU A 197 -12.28 -9.34 15.80
N PRO A 198 -12.62 -9.84 17.01
CA PRO A 198 -11.90 -10.94 17.66
C PRO A 198 -11.80 -12.27 16.87
N HIS A 199 -12.68 -12.51 15.92
CA HIS A 199 -12.74 -13.74 15.12
C HIS A 199 -12.19 -13.57 13.70
N GLU A 200 -11.74 -12.36 13.36
CA GLU A 200 -11.18 -12.06 12.06
C GLU A 200 -9.67 -12.27 12.05
N ARG A 201 -9.11 -12.45 10.85
CA ARG A 201 -7.67 -12.70 10.65
C ARG A 201 -7.15 -11.78 9.56
N ASP A 202 -5.94 -11.27 9.75
CA ASP A 202 -5.23 -10.54 8.72
C ASP A 202 -4.45 -11.49 7.80
N LEU A 203 -3.87 -10.91 6.74
CA LEU A 203 -3.10 -11.61 5.73
C LEU A 203 -1.90 -10.74 5.35
N VAL A 204 -0.72 -11.36 5.31
CA VAL A 204 0.49 -10.80 4.70
C VAL A 204 0.78 -11.60 3.44
N LEU A 205 0.80 -10.90 2.30
CA LEU A 205 1.29 -11.41 1.02
C LEU A 205 2.57 -10.64 0.66
N LEU A 206 3.63 -11.37 0.36
CA LEU A 206 4.88 -10.84 -0.17
C LEU A 206 5.32 -11.72 -1.32
N SER A 207 5.76 -11.12 -2.42
CA SER A 207 6.30 -11.86 -3.55
C SER A 207 7.44 -11.09 -4.19
N HIS A 208 8.51 -11.80 -4.48
CA HIS A 208 9.60 -11.33 -5.32
C HIS A 208 9.56 -12.10 -6.64
N GLU A 209 9.85 -11.39 -7.74
CA GLU A 209 10.12 -11.98 -9.04
C GLU A 209 11.50 -11.48 -9.50
N VAL A 210 12.37 -12.40 -9.88
CA VAL A 210 13.69 -12.12 -10.46
C VAL A 210 13.76 -12.80 -11.81
N VAL A 211 13.92 -12.00 -12.86
CA VAL A 211 14.08 -12.50 -14.23
C VAL A 211 15.54 -12.36 -14.63
N THR A 212 16.18 -13.47 -14.94
CA THR A 212 17.59 -13.52 -15.34
C THR A 212 17.73 -14.02 -16.77
N ALA A 213 18.71 -13.51 -17.50
CA ALA A 213 19.15 -14.07 -18.78
C ALA A 213 20.44 -14.89 -18.57
N PRO A 214 20.70 -15.91 -19.39
CA PRO A 214 21.98 -16.63 -19.39
C PRO A 214 23.14 -15.67 -19.63
N ALA A 215 24.31 -15.95 -19.05
CA ALA A 215 25.51 -15.14 -19.28
C ALA A 215 25.96 -15.13 -20.76
N SER A 216 25.57 -16.15 -21.54
CA SER A 216 25.79 -16.25 -22.98
C SER A 216 24.81 -15.43 -23.82
N ALA A 217 23.79 -14.82 -23.20
CA ALA A 217 22.83 -13.98 -23.92
C ALA A 217 23.51 -12.66 -24.37
N PRO A 218 23.17 -12.14 -25.56
CA PRO A 218 23.74 -10.89 -26.05
C PRO A 218 23.43 -9.71 -25.10
N PRO A 219 24.32 -8.70 -24.98
CA PRO A 219 24.10 -7.55 -24.11
C PRO A 219 22.84 -6.75 -24.45
N SER A 220 22.05 -6.51 -23.40
CA SER A 220 20.93 -5.56 -23.15
C SER A 220 19.80 -5.33 -24.17
N ASP A 221 19.95 -5.57 -25.48
CA ASP A 221 18.95 -5.05 -26.44
C ASP A 221 17.98 -6.11 -26.97
N THR A 222 18.28 -7.40 -26.79
CA THR A 222 17.36 -8.48 -27.18
C THR A 222 16.92 -9.27 -25.95
N PHE A 223 15.85 -8.81 -25.32
CA PHE A 223 15.11 -9.61 -24.35
C PHE A 223 14.47 -10.79 -25.08
N ASP A 224 15.03 -11.99 -24.93
CA ASP A 224 14.44 -13.22 -25.45
C ASP A 224 13.74 -14.01 -24.33
N PRO A 225 12.40 -13.99 -24.30
CA PRO A 225 11.64 -14.73 -23.31
C PRO A 225 11.96 -16.22 -23.27
N ALA A 226 12.34 -16.82 -24.40
CA ALA A 226 12.55 -18.27 -24.49
C ALA A 226 13.79 -18.75 -23.73
N THR A 227 14.78 -17.88 -23.56
CA THR A 227 16.07 -18.22 -22.91
C THR A 227 16.17 -17.73 -21.47
N ASN A 228 15.22 -16.91 -21.01
CA ASN A 228 15.21 -16.39 -19.65
C ASN A 228 14.84 -17.44 -18.61
N GLU A 229 15.19 -17.15 -17.37
CA GLU A 229 14.73 -17.87 -16.20
C GLU A 229 13.99 -16.92 -15.27
N VAL A 230 12.80 -17.35 -14.83
CA VAL A 230 11.96 -16.60 -13.90
C VAL A 230 11.98 -17.30 -12.57
N TYR A 231 12.51 -16.61 -11.56
CA TYR A 231 12.52 -17.04 -10.17
C TYR A 231 11.44 -16.27 -9.42
N THR A 232 10.63 -16.97 -8.64
CA THR A 232 9.71 -16.32 -7.70
C THR A 232 9.95 -16.80 -6.28
N SER A 233 9.81 -15.90 -5.32
CA SER A 233 9.89 -16.20 -3.88
C SER A 233 8.68 -15.56 -3.20
N THR A 234 7.76 -16.38 -2.68
CA THR A 234 6.44 -15.92 -2.24
C THR A 234 6.12 -16.37 -0.83
N LEU A 235 5.56 -15.46 -0.03
CA LEU A 235 5.11 -15.68 1.33
C LEU A 235 3.63 -15.30 1.42
N ALA A 236 2.82 -16.21 1.97
CA ALA A 236 1.41 -15.98 2.28
C ALA A 236 1.12 -16.46 3.70
N VAL A 237 0.86 -15.52 4.60
CA VAL A 237 0.70 -15.80 6.04
C VAL A 237 -0.63 -15.24 6.50
N TYR A 238 -1.47 -16.10 7.07
CA TYR A 238 -2.69 -15.69 7.75
C TYR A 238 -2.43 -15.50 9.24
N GLY A 239 -3.13 -14.54 9.84
CA GLY A 239 -3.24 -14.42 11.28
C GLY A 239 -3.81 -15.69 11.90
N SER A 240 -3.62 -15.83 13.20
CA SER A 240 -4.10 -16.95 14.01
C SER A 240 -4.51 -16.47 15.39
N SER A 241 -5.04 -17.36 16.23
CA SER A 241 -5.35 -17.06 17.64
C SER A 241 -4.14 -16.56 18.44
N SER A 242 -2.91 -16.94 18.06
CA SER A 242 -1.69 -16.49 18.75
C SER A 242 -1.17 -15.12 18.31
N GLY A 243 -1.77 -14.50 17.30
CA GLY A 243 -1.36 -13.20 16.79
C GLY A 243 -1.61 -13.02 15.30
N SER A 244 -1.62 -11.76 14.87
CA SER A 244 -1.79 -11.35 13.47
C SER A 244 -0.58 -11.73 12.62
N ALA A 245 -0.79 -12.00 11.33
CA ALA A 245 0.29 -12.23 10.36
C ALA A 245 1.28 -11.07 10.40
N MET A 246 0.80 -9.82 10.40
CA MET A 246 1.63 -8.62 10.50
C MET A 246 2.50 -8.61 11.76
N SER A 247 1.94 -8.93 12.93
CA SER A 247 2.71 -8.95 14.18
C SER A 247 3.83 -10.00 14.15
N LYS A 248 3.57 -11.18 13.56
CA LYS A 248 4.55 -12.25 13.42
C LYS A 248 5.65 -11.88 12.43
N THR A 249 5.29 -11.42 11.23
CA THR A 249 6.24 -11.09 10.16
C THR A 249 7.03 -9.80 10.41
N VAL A 250 6.68 -9.02 11.42
CA VAL A 250 7.46 -7.84 11.86
C VAL A 250 8.22 -8.12 13.16
N GLY A 251 7.56 -8.72 14.14
CA GLY A 251 8.12 -8.96 15.46
C GLY A 251 9.19 -10.05 15.49
N LEU A 252 8.99 -11.16 14.75
CA LEU A 252 9.95 -12.27 14.75
C LEU A 252 11.27 -11.93 14.07
N PRO A 253 11.32 -11.26 12.89
CA PRO A 253 12.59 -10.81 12.34
C PRO A 253 13.36 -9.90 13.29
N LEU A 254 12.66 -9.00 13.99
CA LEU A 254 13.26 -8.13 15.00
C LEU A 254 13.81 -8.95 16.17
N ALA A 255 13.05 -9.92 16.68
CA ALA A 255 13.48 -10.78 17.78
C ALA A 255 14.74 -11.58 17.41
N PHE A 256 14.77 -12.24 16.25
CA PHE A 256 15.93 -12.99 15.79
C PHE A 256 17.15 -12.09 15.58
N ALA A 257 16.98 -10.93 14.94
CA ALA A 257 18.07 -9.97 14.77
C ALA A 257 18.60 -9.46 16.12
N THR A 258 17.71 -9.21 17.09
CA THR A 258 18.09 -8.77 18.44
C THR A 258 18.93 -9.82 19.15
N LEU A 259 18.54 -11.09 19.08
CA LEU A 259 19.32 -12.20 19.65
C LEU A 259 20.70 -12.29 18.99
N GLN A 260 20.80 -12.18 17.66
CA GLN A 260 22.08 -12.17 16.96
C GLN A 260 23.00 -11.03 17.40
N VAL A 261 22.45 -9.85 17.73
CA VAL A 261 23.23 -8.74 18.28
C VAL A 261 23.71 -9.04 19.70
N LEU A 262 22.82 -9.54 20.57
CA LEU A 262 23.14 -9.86 21.97
C LEU A 262 24.17 -10.99 22.10
N ASP A 263 24.10 -11.99 21.24
CA ASP A 263 25.00 -13.15 21.20
C ASP A 263 26.34 -12.82 20.52
N ASN A 264 26.59 -11.56 20.16
CA ASN A 264 27.78 -11.09 19.43
C ASN A 264 27.94 -11.72 18.03
N GLY A 265 26.86 -12.21 17.43
CA GLY A 265 26.82 -12.69 16.05
C GLY A 265 26.98 -11.56 15.01
N VAL A 266 26.51 -10.34 15.33
CA VAL A 266 26.64 -9.16 14.47
C VAL A 266 27.90 -8.36 14.83
N ARG A 267 28.84 -8.27 13.89
CA ARG A 267 30.13 -7.57 14.06
C ARG A 267 30.05 -6.11 13.63
N THR A 268 29.21 -5.82 12.64
CA THR A 268 28.98 -4.47 12.15
C THR A 268 28.60 -3.51 13.29
N ARG A 269 29.14 -2.28 13.25
CA ARG A 269 28.88 -1.21 14.23
C ARG A 269 28.34 0.03 13.53
N GLY A 270 27.60 0.86 14.27
CA GLY A 270 26.92 2.03 13.71
C GLY A 270 25.51 1.68 13.19
N VAL A 271 24.94 2.58 12.38
CA VAL A 271 23.61 2.39 11.79
C VAL A 271 23.74 1.49 10.56
N ALA A 272 23.10 0.32 10.61
CA ALA A 272 23.17 -0.68 9.54
C ALA A 272 21.78 -1.24 9.21
N GLY A 273 21.61 -1.65 7.95
CA GLY A 273 20.43 -2.39 7.47
C GLY A 273 20.69 -3.91 7.41
N PRO A 274 19.65 -4.71 7.08
CA PRO A 274 19.72 -6.17 7.08
C PRO A 274 20.39 -6.74 5.83
N PHE A 275 21.53 -6.18 5.41
CA PHE A 275 22.22 -6.57 4.16
C PHE A 275 23.45 -7.45 4.40
N GLY A 276 23.99 -7.46 5.60
CA GLY A 276 25.10 -8.33 5.98
C GLY A 276 24.63 -9.76 6.20
N GLU A 277 25.40 -10.74 5.71
CA GLU A 277 25.06 -12.17 5.87
C GLU A 277 24.92 -12.58 7.34
N GLU A 278 25.73 -11.98 8.22
CA GLU A 278 25.68 -12.13 9.67
C GLU A 278 24.33 -11.72 10.29
N ILE A 279 23.53 -10.93 9.58
CA ILE A 279 22.19 -10.51 10.01
C ILE A 279 21.12 -11.32 9.29
N TYR A 280 21.10 -11.31 7.95
CA TYR A 280 19.95 -11.85 7.24
C TYR A 280 19.90 -13.38 7.26
N ARG A 281 21.04 -14.10 7.27
CA ARG A 281 21.01 -15.58 7.25
C ARG A 281 20.38 -16.15 8.51
N PRO A 282 20.81 -15.80 9.74
CA PRO A 282 20.19 -16.34 10.95
C PRO A 282 18.73 -15.90 11.11
N VAL A 283 18.39 -14.70 10.65
CA VAL A 283 17.00 -14.22 10.65
C VAL A 283 16.12 -15.06 9.72
N LEU A 284 16.57 -15.34 8.49
CA LEU A 284 15.84 -16.17 7.54
C LEU A 284 15.71 -17.62 8.03
N GLU A 285 16.78 -18.20 8.59
CA GLU A 285 16.76 -19.53 9.20
C GLU A 285 15.77 -19.61 10.37
N GLY A 286 15.78 -18.61 11.25
CA GLY A 286 14.82 -18.51 12.35
C GLY A 286 13.37 -18.38 11.87
N LEU A 287 13.14 -17.60 10.81
CA LEU A 287 11.82 -17.46 10.18
C LEU A 287 11.35 -18.77 9.55
N ASP A 288 12.23 -19.50 8.86
CA ASP A 288 11.90 -20.80 8.27
C ASP A 288 11.56 -21.84 9.36
N ALA A 289 12.34 -21.89 10.44
CA ALA A 289 12.13 -22.80 11.57
C ALA A 289 10.77 -22.61 12.27
N VAL A 290 10.19 -21.41 12.21
CA VAL A 290 8.85 -21.12 12.76
C VAL A 290 7.74 -21.15 11.70
N GLY A 291 8.04 -21.64 10.50
CA GLY A 291 7.08 -21.82 9.41
C GLY A 291 6.75 -20.54 8.63
N LEU A 292 7.63 -19.54 8.66
CA LEU A 292 7.53 -18.28 7.91
C LEU A 292 8.54 -18.19 6.75
N GLY A 293 9.03 -19.33 6.27
CA GLY A 293 9.87 -19.42 5.08
C GLY A 293 9.13 -18.99 3.80
N MET A 294 9.87 -18.41 2.85
CA MET A 294 9.34 -18.09 1.53
C MET A 294 9.35 -19.33 0.63
N ARG A 295 8.33 -19.48 -0.20
CA ARG A 295 8.24 -20.56 -1.19
C ARG A 295 8.86 -20.11 -2.49
N GLU A 296 9.86 -20.85 -2.94
CA GLU A 296 10.62 -20.52 -4.15
C GLU A 296 10.22 -21.42 -5.32
N THR A 297 10.13 -20.83 -6.51
CA THR A 297 9.93 -21.57 -7.76
C THR A 297 10.82 -21.01 -8.86
N ARG A 298 11.14 -21.85 -9.85
CA ARG A 298 11.90 -21.49 -11.04
C ARG A 298 11.18 -22.02 -12.27
N VAL A 299 11.07 -21.18 -13.28
CA VAL A 299 10.53 -21.55 -14.60
C VAL A 299 11.54 -21.11 -15.67
N THR A 300 11.88 -22.03 -16.58
CA THR A 300 12.66 -21.71 -17.78
C THR A 300 11.70 -21.23 -18.87
N GLY A 301 12.03 -20.12 -19.49
CA GLY A 301 11.17 -19.42 -20.43
C GLY A 301 10.15 -18.52 -19.71
N GLY A 302 10.07 -17.25 -20.11
CA GLY A 302 9.06 -16.32 -19.59
C GLY A 302 9.46 -14.85 -19.71
N GLU A 303 8.45 -13.97 -19.69
CA GLU A 303 8.65 -12.52 -19.73
C GLU A 303 8.69 -11.84 -18.35
N GLY A 304 8.35 -12.60 -17.30
CA GLY A 304 7.96 -12.06 -15.99
C GLY A 304 6.70 -11.18 -16.06
N MET A 305 6.42 -10.48 -14.97
CA MET A 305 5.28 -9.55 -14.87
C MET A 305 5.55 -8.17 -15.47
N ALA A 306 6.81 -7.83 -15.78
CA ALA A 306 7.17 -6.46 -16.12
C ALA A 306 6.41 -5.88 -17.34
N ARG A 307 6.26 -6.66 -18.42
CA ARG A 307 5.56 -6.17 -19.63
C ARG A 307 4.06 -6.09 -19.42
N SER A 308 3.45 -7.06 -18.73
CA SER A 308 2.02 -7.01 -18.42
C SER A 308 1.69 -5.83 -17.53
N MET A 309 2.55 -5.53 -16.54
CA MET A 309 2.45 -4.36 -15.69
C MET A 309 2.59 -3.05 -16.46
N LEU A 310 3.56 -2.95 -17.40
CA LEU A 310 3.76 -1.72 -18.18
C LEU A 310 2.54 -1.35 -19.04
N ARG A 311 1.78 -2.33 -19.54
CA ARG A 311 0.57 -2.07 -20.34
C ARG A 311 -0.51 -1.30 -19.59
N TRP A 312 -0.48 -1.30 -18.26
CA TRP A 312 -1.45 -0.59 -17.44
C TRP A 312 -1.06 0.86 -17.15
N MET A 313 0.16 1.27 -17.53
CA MET A 313 0.70 2.60 -17.25
C MET A 313 0.81 3.49 -18.50
N LEU A 314 0.56 2.93 -19.68
CA LEU A 314 0.61 3.61 -20.98
C LEU A 314 -0.82 3.73 -21.53
#